data_AF-A0A7W0P0K7-F1
#
_entry.id   AF-A0A7W0P0K7-F1
#
_cell.length_a   1.000
_cell.length_b   1.000
_cell.length_c   1.000
_cell.angle_alpha   90.00
_cell.angle_beta   90.00
_cell.angle_gamma   90.00
#
_symmetry.space_group_name_H-M   'P 1'
#
loop_
_entity.id
_entity.type
_entity.pdbx_description
1 polymer ?
#
loop_
_entity_poly.entity_id
_entity_poly.type
_entity_poly.pdbx_seq_one_letter_code
_entity_poly.pdbx_strand_id
1 'polypeptide(L)'
;MRGRHLWACGTLLASVMGTATLLVVEPEPWHPTTAVIISACLVIWATVAVVAILLEHSRLGYRLGIFVLVFSAVIAVLHRISPIWWIAVALIAVSALLTTDPTLGGWVRQRTSAAPVPARAVVLALVLLTIPGLTALSILRSDPGSLSILVPLDLVLLFAYVRRPAFALAAVRIVPLGLAIAGLTLAGPGRWVWISGQLAALPLAWTREVRLAIRPLIERGTKVIIPPELAPAEIREMLEGKG
;
A
#
# COMPACT_ATOMS: atom_id res chain seq x y z
N MET A 1 25.76 7.43 4.15
CA MET A 1 24.31 7.75 4.05
C MET A 1 23.43 6.54 3.72
N ARG A 2 23.84 5.60 2.85
CA ARG A 2 23.09 4.35 2.55
C ARG A 2 22.62 3.53 3.77
N GLY A 3 23.40 3.52 4.86
CA GLY A 3 23.04 2.76 6.07
C GLY A 3 21.76 3.24 6.76
N ARG A 4 21.45 4.55 6.75
CA ARG A 4 20.30 5.10 7.51
C ARG A 4 18.94 4.66 6.97
N HIS A 5 18.83 4.42 5.66
CA HIS A 5 17.59 3.91 5.06
C HIS A 5 17.32 2.46 5.44
N LEU A 6 18.37 1.64 5.51
CA LEU A 6 18.26 0.27 5.98
C LEU A 6 17.82 0.23 7.45
N TRP A 7 18.33 1.16 8.27
CA TRP A 7 17.86 1.33 9.64
C TRP A 7 16.40 1.76 9.70
N ALA A 8 15.99 2.81 8.98
CA ALA A 8 14.60 3.27 8.98
C ALA A 8 13.60 2.20 8.49
N CYS A 9 13.94 1.48 7.40
CA CYS A 9 13.13 0.36 6.91
C CYS A 9 13.12 -0.81 7.90
N GLY A 10 14.28 -1.13 8.50
CA GLY A 10 14.39 -2.17 9.51
C GLY A 10 13.57 -1.86 10.76
N THR A 11 13.59 -0.62 11.24
CA THR A 11 12.79 -0.19 12.40
C THR A 11 11.31 -0.09 12.08
N LEU A 12 10.93 0.26 10.85
CA LEU A 12 9.55 0.20 10.40
C LEU A 12 9.02 -1.24 10.44
N LEU A 13 9.76 -2.20 9.88
CA LEU A 13 9.39 -3.61 9.96
C LEU A 13 9.36 -4.10 11.41
N ALA A 14 10.36 -3.75 12.21
CA ALA A 14 10.40 -4.13 13.62
C ALA A 14 9.18 -3.59 14.40
N SER A 15 8.81 -2.31 14.19
CA SER A 15 7.63 -1.71 14.82
C SER A 15 6.33 -2.41 14.44
N VAL A 16 6.22 -2.79 13.17
CA VAL A 16 5.04 -3.47 12.63
C VAL A 16 4.96 -4.89 13.15
N MET A 17 6.09 -5.61 13.19
CA MET A 17 6.16 -6.94 13.79
C MET A 17 5.84 -6.89 15.28
N GLY A 18 6.37 -5.92 16.04
CA GLY A 18 6.03 -5.74 17.45
C GLY A 18 4.53 -5.47 17.66
N THR A 19 3.93 -4.62 16.82
CA THR A 19 2.47 -4.35 16.87
C THR A 19 1.65 -5.58 16.47
N ALA A 20 2.10 -6.34 15.47
CA ALA A 20 1.45 -7.58 15.04
C ALA A 20 1.52 -8.66 16.14
N THR A 21 2.67 -8.81 16.79
CA THR A 21 2.82 -9.72 17.94
C THR A 21 1.89 -9.32 19.08
N LEU A 22 1.80 -8.04 19.40
CA LEU A 22 0.85 -7.53 20.39
C LEU A 22 -0.58 -7.96 20.06
N LEU A 23 -1.04 -7.68 18.84
CA LEU A 23 -2.39 -8.04 18.38
C LEU A 23 -2.69 -9.55 18.37
N VAL A 24 -1.69 -10.39 18.12
CA VAL A 24 -1.89 -11.86 18.04
C VAL A 24 -1.87 -12.49 19.43
N VAL A 25 -0.96 -12.04 20.31
CA VAL A 25 -0.79 -12.61 21.65
C VAL A 25 -1.85 -12.09 22.61
N GLU A 26 -2.17 -10.80 22.51
CA GLU A 26 -3.16 -10.12 23.33
C GLU A 26 -4.14 -9.41 22.38
N PRO A 27 -5.21 -10.05 21.87
CA PRO A 27 -6.07 -9.42 20.87
C PRO A 27 -7.02 -8.35 21.42
N GLU A 28 -7.23 -8.26 22.74
CA GLU A 28 -8.21 -7.35 23.36
C GLU A 28 -7.84 -5.87 23.17
N PRO A 29 -8.73 -5.01 22.61
CA PRO A 29 -10.18 -5.14 22.67
C PRO A 29 -10.85 -5.86 21.49
N TRP A 30 -10.08 -6.28 20.48
CA TRP A 30 -10.60 -6.89 19.26
C TRP A 30 -10.84 -8.39 19.41
N HIS A 31 -11.73 -8.92 18.56
CA HIS A 31 -11.85 -10.36 18.36
C HIS A 31 -10.56 -10.92 17.70
N PRO A 32 -10.08 -12.13 18.04
CA PRO A 32 -8.84 -12.70 17.52
C PRO A 32 -8.74 -12.67 15.98
N THR A 33 -9.81 -13.05 15.29
CA THR A 33 -9.87 -13.01 13.81
C THR A 33 -9.62 -11.61 13.25
N THR A 34 -10.23 -10.58 13.87
CA THR A 34 -10.07 -9.19 13.47
C THR A 34 -8.64 -8.70 13.75
N ALA A 35 -8.08 -9.07 14.91
CA ALA A 35 -6.70 -8.76 15.26
C ALA A 35 -5.70 -9.38 14.25
N VAL A 36 -5.92 -10.62 13.83
CA VAL A 36 -5.14 -11.28 12.77
C VAL A 36 -5.25 -10.52 11.45
N ILE A 37 -6.45 -10.11 11.05
CA ILE A 37 -6.66 -9.32 9.82
C ILE A 37 -5.90 -7.98 9.89
N ILE A 38 -5.99 -7.27 11.02
CA ILE A 38 -5.28 -6.01 11.24
C ILE A 38 -3.76 -6.25 11.14
N SER A 39 -3.26 -7.30 11.78
CA SER A 39 -1.83 -7.65 11.75
C SER A 39 -1.34 -7.96 10.34
N ALA A 40 -2.11 -8.72 9.56
CA ALA A 40 -1.79 -9.05 8.18
C ALA A 40 -1.76 -7.80 7.29
N CYS A 41 -2.75 -6.91 7.44
CA CYS A 41 -2.80 -5.64 6.70
C CYS A 41 -1.59 -4.76 7.02
N LEU A 42 -1.26 -4.61 8.30
CA LEU A 42 -0.09 -3.88 8.77
C LEU A 42 1.21 -4.40 8.14
N VAL A 43 1.41 -5.72 8.16
CA VAL A 43 2.60 -6.36 7.57
C VAL A 43 2.67 -6.12 6.06
N ILE A 44 1.54 -6.25 5.35
CA ILE A 44 1.48 -5.99 3.91
C ILE A 44 1.81 -4.51 3.63
N TRP A 45 1.20 -3.56 4.34
CA TRP A 45 1.46 -2.13 4.15
C TRP A 45 2.91 -1.77 4.43
N ALA A 46 3.49 -2.30 5.51
CA ALA A 46 4.89 -2.08 5.85
C ALA A 46 5.83 -2.63 4.78
N THR A 47 5.55 -3.83 4.29
CA THR A 47 6.34 -4.46 3.21
C THR A 47 6.27 -3.62 1.94
N VAL A 48 5.08 -3.19 1.52
CA VAL A 48 4.90 -2.32 0.36
C VAL A 48 5.64 -0.99 0.53
N ALA A 49 5.56 -0.37 1.71
CA ALA A 49 6.26 0.87 2.01
C ALA A 49 7.78 0.70 1.92
N VAL A 50 8.33 -0.35 2.55
CA VAL A 50 9.77 -0.64 2.53
C VAL A 50 10.27 -0.91 1.12
N VAL A 51 9.56 -1.74 0.35
CA VAL A 51 9.91 -2.02 -1.05
C VAL A 51 9.89 -0.73 -1.88
N ALA A 52 8.86 0.10 -1.72
CA ALA A 52 8.76 1.37 -2.42
C ALA A 52 9.84 2.39 -2.02
N ILE A 53 10.30 2.36 -0.76
CA ILE A 53 11.41 3.19 -0.27
C ILE A 53 12.75 2.69 -0.81
N LEU A 54 13.00 1.38 -0.78
CA LEU A 54 14.30 0.80 -1.16
C LEU A 54 14.52 0.75 -2.67
N LEU A 55 13.49 0.43 -3.45
CA LEU A 55 13.62 0.28 -4.90
C LEU A 55 13.47 1.60 -5.65
N GLU A 56 12.46 2.39 -5.28
CA GLU A 56 12.08 3.58 -6.04
C GLU A 56 12.45 4.89 -5.35
N HIS A 57 12.84 4.84 -4.07
CA HIS A 57 13.06 6.02 -3.24
C HIS A 57 11.87 6.99 -3.32
N SER A 58 10.66 6.43 -3.29
CA SER A 58 9.44 7.15 -3.65
C SER A 58 8.83 7.91 -2.47
N ARG A 59 8.27 9.10 -2.74
CA ARG A 59 7.52 9.89 -1.73
C ARG A 59 6.29 9.15 -1.24
N LEU A 60 5.70 8.33 -2.09
CA LEU A 60 4.55 7.51 -1.75
C LEU A 60 4.94 6.40 -0.79
N GLY A 61 6.07 5.72 -1.00
CA GLY A 61 6.59 4.73 -0.06
C GLY A 61 6.84 5.33 1.33
N TYR A 62 7.44 6.52 1.38
CA TYR A 62 7.64 7.25 2.64
C TYR A 62 6.33 7.65 3.33
N ARG A 63 5.37 8.21 2.57
CA ARG A 63 4.03 8.56 3.10
C ARG A 63 3.28 7.33 3.61
N LEU A 64 3.39 6.20 2.92
CA LEU A 64 2.80 4.94 3.35
C LEU A 64 3.49 4.43 4.63
N GLY A 65 4.82 4.55 4.74
CA GLY A 65 5.54 4.24 5.97
C GLY A 65 5.07 5.07 7.17
N ILE A 66 4.87 6.38 6.99
CA ILE A 66 4.28 7.25 8.02
C ILE A 66 2.86 6.80 8.36
N PHE A 67 2.03 6.52 7.35
CA PHE A 67 0.66 6.05 7.57
C PHE A 67 0.65 4.77 8.42
N VAL A 68 1.51 3.81 8.11
CA VAL A 68 1.67 2.58 8.89
C VAL A 68 2.07 2.87 10.33
N LEU A 69 3.01 3.77 10.57
CA LEU A 69 3.43 4.15 11.92
C LEU A 69 2.31 4.81 12.72
N VAL A 70 1.59 5.75 12.10
CA VAL A 70 0.42 6.40 12.73
C VAL A 70 -0.64 5.36 13.05
N PHE A 71 -0.89 4.42 12.14
CA PHE A 71 -1.86 3.36 12.35
C PHE A 71 -1.45 2.41 13.49
N SER A 72 -0.18 2.01 13.54
CA SER A 72 0.39 1.25 14.67
C SER A 72 0.28 2.01 15.99
N ALA A 73 0.50 3.33 15.99
CA ALA A 73 0.33 4.16 17.18
C ALA A 73 -1.14 4.22 17.63
N VAL A 74 -2.09 4.34 16.71
CA VAL A 74 -3.53 4.28 17.02
C VAL A 74 -3.89 2.93 17.64
N ILE A 75 -3.39 1.83 17.09
CA ILE A 75 -3.59 0.49 17.66
C ILE A 75 -3.03 0.44 19.09
N ALA A 76 -1.81 0.91 19.30
CA ALA A 76 -1.19 0.92 20.62
C ALA A 76 -2.03 1.74 21.63
N VAL A 77 -2.56 2.91 21.24
CA VAL A 77 -3.41 3.74 22.12
C VAL A 77 -4.72 3.04 22.49
N LEU A 78 -5.30 2.27 21.57
CA LEU A 78 -6.56 1.54 21.80
C LEU A 78 -6.36 0.22 22.58
N HIS A 79 -5.11 -0.21 22.76
CA HIS A 79 -4.77 -1.42 23.46
C HIS A 79 -4.59 -1.21 24.97
N ARG A 80 -4.70 -2.30 25.75
CA ARG A 80 -4.36 -2.27 27.17
C ARG A 80 -2.84 -2.25 27.36
N ILE A 81 -2.41 -1.62 28.44
CA ILE A 81 -0.99 -1.55 28.80
C ILE A 81 -0.55 -2.92 29.31
N SER A 82 0.43 -3.51 28.64
CA SER A 82 1.07 -4.78 28.99
C SER A 82 2.59 -4.70 28.76
N PRO A 83 3.38 -5.69 29.20
CA PRO A 83 4.82 -5.71 28.90
C PRO A 83 5.12 -5.71 27.39
N ILE A 84 4.29 -6.40 26.59
CA ILE A 84 4.42 -6.46 25.13
C ILE A 84 4.08 -5.10 24.51
N TRP A 85 3.11 -4.39 25.07
CA TRP A 85 2.74 -3.04 24.67
C TRP A 85 3.93 -2.07 24.76
N TRP A 86 4.70 -2.11 25.86
CA TRP A 86 5.88 -1.26 26.03
C TRP A 86 6.93 -1.48 24.93
N ILE A 87 7.15 -2.74 24.55
CA ILE A 87 8.07 -3.09 23.46
C ILE A 87 7.54 -2.53 22.13
N ALA A 88 6.26 -2.74 21.82
CA ALA A 88 5.65 -2.23 20.60
C ALA A 88 5.74 -0.71 20.50
N VAL A 89 5.41 0.02 21.58
CA VAL A 89 5.48 1.48 21.63
C VAL A 89 6.91 1.99 21.51
N ALA A 90 7.88 1.34 22.17
CA ALA A 90 9.29 1.70 22.03
C ALA A 90 9.76 1.56 20.57
N LEU A 91 9.38 0.48 19.89
CA LEU A 91 9.71 0.27 18.48
C LEU A 91 9.05 1.29 17.56
N ILE A 92 7.78 1.63 17.80
CA ILE A 92 7.06 2.69 17.08
C ILE A 92 7.78 4.04 17.27
N ALA A 93 8.16 4.39 18.50
CA ALA A 93 8.84 5.64 18.81
C ALA A 93 10.22 5.73 18.13
N VAL A 94 11.03 4.66 18.19
CA VAL A 94 12.32 4.59 17.48
C VAL A 94 12.13 4.75 15.97
N SER A 95 11.14 4.07 15.40
CA SER A 95 10.84 4.17 13.97
C SER A 95 10.33 5.57 13.58
N ALA A 96 9.52 6.22 14.41
CA ALA A 96 9.07 7.59 14.21
C ALA A 96 10.24 8.59 14.26
N LEU A 97 11.17 8.45 15.21
CA LEU A 97 12.37 9.28 15.31
C LEU A 97 13.27 9.15 14.07
N LEU A 98 13.45 7.92 13.58
CA LEU A 98 14.29 7.68 12.39
C LEU A 98 13.63 8.12 11.09
N THR A 99 12.29 8.11 11.02
CA THR A 99 11.56 8.53 9.82
C THR A 99 11.37 10.04 9.74
N THR A 100 11.24 10.76 10.85
CA THR A 100 10.99 12.21 10.89
C THR A 100 12.19 13.10 10.52
N ASP A 101 13.36 12.53 10.24
CA ASP A 101 14.55 13.30 9.86
C ASP A 101 14.34 14.05 8.53
N PRO A 102 14.43 15.40 8.51
CA PRO A 102 14.20 16.21 7.31
C PRO A 102 15.16 15.91 6.15
N THR A 103 16.32 15.28 6.43
CA THR A 103 17.28 14.90 5.40
C THR A 103 16.79 13.77 4.50
N LEU A 104 15.87 12.92 4.98
CA LEU A 104 15.24 11.86 4.19
C LEU A 104 14.30 12.42 3.13
N GLY A 105 13.53 13.47 3.46
CA GLY A 105 12.57 14.10 2.54
C GLY A 105 13.21 14.84 1.36
N GLY A 106 14.45 15.32 1.52
CA GLY A 106 15.21 16.03 0.48
C GLY A 106 15.71 15.15 -0.67
N TRP A 107 15.93 13.85 -0.42
CA TRP A 107 16.51 12.94 -1.40
C TRP A 107 15.47 12.13 -2.20
N VAL A 108 14.33 11.81 -1.57
CA VAL A 108 13.12 11.24 -2.21
C VAL A 108 12.56 12.17 -3.32
N ARG A 109 13.02 13.42 -3.36
CA ARG A 109 12.74 14.41 -4.41
C ARG A 109 13.44 14.13 -5.75
N GLN A 110 14.49 13.31 -5.81
CA GLN A 110 15.47 13.35 -6.91
C GLN A 110 15.39 12.24 -7.95
N ARG A 111 14.54 11.21 -7.82
CA ARG A 111 14.44 10.14 -8.83
C ARG A 111 13.01 9.89 -9.26
N THR A 112 12.61 10.52 -10.36
CA THR A 112 11.40 10.14 -11.10
C THR A 112 11.71 8.89 -11.93
N SER A 113 10.96 7.82 -11.71
CA SER A 113 11.03 6.59 -12.50
C SER A 113 10.90 6.89 -14.00
N ALA A 114 11.68 6.19 -14.85
CA ALA A 114 11.79 6.44 -16.29
C ALA A 114 10.48 6.26 -17.07
N ALA A 115 9.47 5.64 -16.45
CA ALA A 115 8.08 5.71 -16.88
C ALA A 115 7.21 5.89 -15.63
N PRO A 116 6.59 7.07 -15.41
CA PRO A 116 5.78 7.28 -14.22
C PRO A 116 4.52 6.41 -14.30
N VAL A 117 4.40 5.43 -13.38
CA VAL A 117 3.13 4.73 -13.17
C VAL A 117 2.06 5.79 -12.82
N PRO A 118 0.90 5.81 -13.49
CA PRO A 118 -0.09 6.86 -13.28
C PRO A 118 -0.52 6.94 -11.82
N ALA A 119 -0.45 8.14 -11.22
CA ALA A 119 -0.64 8.33 -9.79
C ALA A 119 -1.99 7.78 -9.30
N ARG A 120 -3.06 7.92 -10.09
CA ARG A 120 -4.40 7.40 -9.74
C ARG A 120 -4.47 5.87 -9.70
N ALA A 121 -3.65 5.16 -10.47
CA ALA A 121 -3.57 3.70 -10.43
C ALA A 121 -2.91 3.22 -9.12
N VAL A 122 -1.86 3.91 -8.70
CA VAL A 122 -1.22 3.67 -7.40
C VAL A 122 -2.18 4.01 -6.26
N VAL A 123 -2.88 5.15 -6.34
CA VAL A 123 -3.88 5.54 -5.33
C VAL A 123 -5.01 4.50 -5.24
N LEU A 124 -5.50 3.98 -6.37
CA LEU A 124 -6.53 2.94 -6.35
C LEU A 124 -6.06 1.66 -5.63
N ALA A 125 -4.85 1.20 -5.93
CA ALA A 125 -4.26 0.05 -5.24
C ALA A 125 -4.11 0.31 -3.73
N LEU A 126 -3.67 1.52 -3.35
CA LEU A 126 -3.56 1.91 -1.95
C LEU A 126 -4.92 1.99 -1.27
N VAL A 127 -5.95 2.54 -1.93
CA VAL A 127 -7.32 2.58 -1.38
C VAL A 127 -7.81 1.17 -1.11
N LEU A 128 -7.80 0.28 -2.11
CA LEU A 128 -8.21 -1.11 -1.94
C LEU A 128 -7.42 -1.80 -0.82
N LEU A 129 -6.11 -1.58 -0.76
CA LEU A 129 -5.27 -2.15 0.28
C LEU A 129 -5.59 -1.61 1.70
N THR A 130 -6.09 -0.37 1.82
CA THR A 130 -6.41 0.26 3.12
C THR A 130 -7.79 -0.09 3.67
N ILE A 131 -8.76 -0.42 2.82
CA ILE A 131 -10.15 -0.68 3.22
C ILE A 131 -10.25 -1.80 4.27
N PRO A 132 -9.63 -2.98 4.08
CA PRO A 132 -9.71 -4.08 5.05
C PRO A 132 -9.19 -3.69 6.43
N GLY A 133 -8.02 -3.04 6.50
CA GLY A 133 -7.39 -2.68 7.76
C GLY A 133 -8.17 -1.62 8.53
N LEU A 134 -8.68 -0.59 7.85
CA LEU A 134 -9.52 0.45 8.49
C LEU A 134 -10.88 -0.10 8.94
N THR A 135 -11.46 -1.01 8.15
CA THR A 135 -12.72 -1.68 8.50
C THR A 135 -12.54 -2.59 9.71
N ALA A 136 -11.45 -3.35 9.76
CA ALA A 136 -11.13 -4.21 10.90
C ALA A 136 -10.86 -3.39 12.17
N LEU A 137 -10.13 -2.27 12.07
CA LEU A 137 -9.87 -1.39 13.22
C LEU A 137 -11.15 -0.82 13.84
N SER A 138 -12.14 -0.48 13.00
CA SER A 138 -13.43 0.09 13.43
C SER A 138 -14.43 -0.94 13.96
N ILE A 139 -14.08 -2.23 13.93
CA ILE A 139 -14.90 -3.34 14.43
C ILE A 139 -14.27 -3.89 15.70
N LEU A 140 -14.65 -3.31 16.84
CA LEU A 140 -14.15 -3.72 18.16
C LEU A 140 -14.64 -5.12 18.57
N ARG A 141 -15.92 -5.46 18.33
CA ARG A 141 -16.53 -6.71 18.83
C ARG A 141 -17.55 -7.36 17.87
N SER A 142 -17.80 -6.82 16.69
CA SER A 142 -18.85 -7.34 15.79
C SER A 142 -18.41 -8.57 15.00
N ASP A 143 -19.41 -9.33 14.54
CA ASP A 143 -19.32 -10.69 13.98
C ASP A 143 -18.15 -10.91 13.00
N PRO A 144 -17.21 -11.84 13.32
CA PRO A 144 -16.04 -12.12 12.48
C PRO A 144 -16.41 -12.79 11.15
N GLY A 145 -17.62 -13.36 11.03
CA GLY A 145 -18.07 -14.11 9.85
C GLY A 145 -18.00 -13.29 8.57
N SER A 146 -18.64 -12.12 8.54
CA SER A 146 -18.66 -11.27 7.34
C SER A 146 -17.26 -10.74 6.96
N LEU A 147 -16.44 -10.37 7.94
CA LEU A 147 -15.07 -9.90 7.68
C LEU A 147 -14.17 -11.00 7.10
N SER A 148 -14.31 -12.24 7.58
CA SER A 148 -13.53 -13.37 7.10
C SER A 148 -13.77 -13.71 5.63
N ILE A 149 -14.90 -13.28 5.06
CA ILE A 149 -15.25 -13.47 3.65
C ILE A 149 -14.89 -12.22 2.83
N LEU A 150 -15.25 -11.03 3.33
CA LEU A 150 -15.08 -9.79 2.60
C LEU A 150 -13.61 -9.41 2.42
N VAL A 151 -12.77 -9.61 3.45
CA VAL A 151 -11.36 -9.22 3.41
C VAL A 151 -10.57 -10.04 2.38
N PRO A 152 -10.64 -11.39 2.34
CA PRO A 152 -9.98 -12.15 1.30
C PRO A 152 -10.47 -11.78 -0.11
N LEU A 153 -11.76 -11.50 -0.27
CA LEU A 153 -12.33 -11.13 -1.57
C LEU A 153 -11.76 -9.80 -2.08
N ASP A 154 -11.60 -8.82 -1.19
CA ASP A 154 -10.98 -7.52 -1.51
C ASP A 154 -9.47 -7.64 -1.78
N LEU A 155 -8.76 -8.49 -1.02
CA LEU A 155 -7.35 -8.79 -1.30
C LEU A 155 -7.17 -9.55 -2.61
N VAL A 156 -8.09 -10.45 -2.96
CA VAL A 156 -8.11 -11.14 -4.27
C VAL A 156 -8.36 -10.13 -5.39
N LEU A 157 -9.26 -9.16 -5.18
CA LEU A 157 -9.49 -8.08 -6.12
C LEU A 157 -8.23 -7.23 -6.33
N LEU A 158 -7.56 -6.84 -5.25
CA LEU A 158 -6.28 -6.12 -5.30
C LEU A 158 -5.19 -6.95 -6.01
N PHE A 159 -5.09 -8.24 -5.69
CA PHE A 159 -4.13 -9.14 -6.33
C PHE A 159 -4.41 -9.27 -7.83
N ALA A 160 -5.68 -9.48 -8.21
CA ALA A 160 -6.11 -9.52 -9.61
C ALA A 160 -5.79 -8.19 -10.32
N TYR A 161 -5.97 -7.06 -9.64
CA TYR A 161 -5.61 -5.73 -10.13
C TYR A 161 -4.13 -5.62 -10.47
N VAL A 162 -3.26 -6.07 -9.57
CA VAL A 162 -1.81 -5.99 -9.73
C VAL A 162 -1.29 -7.00 -10.77
N ARG A 163 -1.86 -8.22 -10.83
CA ARG A 163 -1.33 -9.32 -11.66
C ARG A 163 -1.89 -9.39 -13.08
N ARG A 164 -3.16 -9.06 -13.31
CA ARG A 164 -3.86 -9.35 -14.57
C ARG A 164 -4.63 -8.13 -15.09
N PRO A 165 -3.95 -7.19 -15.76
CA PRO A 165 -4.53 -5.91 -16.16
C PRO A 165 -5.86 -6.01 -16.95
N ALA A 166 -5.96 -6.93 -17.91
CA ALA A 166 -7.13 -6.99 -18.78
C ALA A 166 -8.42 -7.38 -18.05
N PHE A 167 -8.37 -8.36 -17.13
CA PHE A 167 -9.51 -8.75 -16.28
C PHE A 167 -9.69 -7.80 -15.10
N ALA A 168 -8.60 -7.20 -14.61
CA ALA A 168 -8.58 -6.25 -13.51
C ALA A 168 -9.48 -5.03 -13.72
N LEU A 169 -9.55 -4.49 -14.94
CA LEU A 169 -10.37 -3.31 -15.21
C LEU A 169 -11.87 -3.57 -15.02
N ALA A 170 -12.35 -4.73 -15.46
CA ALA A 170 -13.75 -5.11 -15.27
C ALA A 170 -14.01 -5.42 -13.79
N ALA A 171 -13.12 -6.17 -13.16
CA ALA A 171 -13.22 -6.52 -11.75
C ALA A 171 -13.24 -5.27 -10.86
N VAL A 172 -12.30 -4.34 -11.02
CA VAL A 172 -12.21 -3.13 -10.16
C VAL A 172 -13.29 -2.09 -10.46
N ARG A 173 -14.10 -2.28 -11.50
CA ARG A 173 -15.29 -1.43 -11.76
C ARG A 173 -16.59 -2.00 -11.21
N ILE A 174 -16.72 -3.32 -11.20
CA ILE A 174 -17.97 -3.99 -10.84
C ILE A 174 -17.90 -4.54 -9.41
N VAL A 175 -16.76 -5.14 -9.05
CA VAL A 175 -16.58 -5.82 -7.76
C VAL A 175 -16.65 -4.84 -6.59
N PRO A 176 -16.07 -3.62 -6.62
CA PRO A 176 -16.24 -2.68 -5.50
C PRO A 176 -17.71 -2.34 -5.20
N LEU A 177 -18.57 -2.28 -6.22
CA LEU A 177 -20.01 -2.07 -6.00
C LEU A 177 -20.63 -3.29 -5.30
N GLY A 178 -20.31 -4.50 -5.75
CA GLY A 178 -20.74 -5.73 -5.10
C GLY A 178 -20.24 -5.84 -3.66
N LEU A 179 -18.98 -5.48 -3.41
CA LEU A 179 -18.38 -5.41 -2.08
C LEU A 179 -19.05 -4.34 -1.22
N ALA A 180 -19.40 -3.18 -1.76
CA ALA A 180 -20.13 -2.13 -1.04
C ALA A 180 -21.52 -2.63 -0.60
N ILE A 181 -22.25 -3.30 -1.49
CA ILE A 181 -23.55 -3.91 -1.16
C ILE A 181 -23.36 -5.01 -0.10
N ALA A 182 -22.38 -5.89 -0.27
CA ALA A 182 -22.07 -6.94 0.71
C ALA A 182 -21.65 -6.35 2.07
N GLY A 183 -21.06 -5.15 2.08
CA GLY A 183 -20.76 -4.37 3.28
C GLY A 183 -21.98 -4.02 4.14
N LEU A 184 -23.20 -4.02 3.59
CA LEU A 184 -24.43 -3.84 4.36
C LEU A 184 -24.63 -4.94 5.41
N THR A 185 -24.00 -6.11 5.23
CA THR A 185 -24.01 -7.21 6.19
C THR A 185 -23.12 -6.95 7.41
N LEU A 186 -22.18 -6.00 7.34
CA LEU A 186 -21.32 -5.65 8.48
C LEU A 186 -22.12 -4.87 9.53
N ALA A 187 -21.83 -5.06 10.82
CA ALA A 187 -22.43 -4.26 11.89
C ALA A 187 -21.46 -3.19 12.41
N GLY A 188 -22.01 -2.09 12.92
CA GLY A 188 -21.24 -1.02 13.55
C GLY A 188 -20.57 -0.05 12.56
N PRO A 189 -19.66 0.81 13.03
CA PRO A 189 -19.06 1.87 12.23
C PRO A 189 -18.20 1.35 11.07
N GLY A 190 -17.66 0.12 11.17
CA GLY A 190 -16.92 -0.51 10.08
C GLY A 190 -17.74 -0.72 8.81
N ARG A 191 -19.06 -0.84 8.90
CA ARG A 191 -19.97 -0.83 7.74
C ARG A 191 -19.73 0.40 6.87
N TRP A 192 -19.70 1.57 7.49
CA TRP A 192 -19.57 2.83 6.77
C TRP A 192 -18.18 3.01 6.20
N VAL A 193 -17.14 2.59 6.93
CA VAL A 193 -15.75 2.60 6.45
C VAL A 193 -15.62 1.72 5.20
N TRP A 194 -16.16 0.50 5.25
CA TRP A 194 -16.14 -0.42 4.12
C TRP A 194 -16.88 0.15 2.90
N ILE A 195 -18.14 0.56 3.08
CA ILE A 195 -18.98 1.07 1.99
C ILE A 195 -18.36 2.33 1.38
N SER A 196 -17.98 3.30 2.20
CA SER A 196 -17.40 4.55 1.70
C SER A 196 -16.06 4.33 0.99
N GLY A 197 -15.21 3.45 1.52
CA GLY A 197 -13.95 3.07 0.88
C GLY A 197 -14.16 2.43 -0.49
N GLN A 198 -15.09 1.48 -0.60
CA GLN A 198 -15.41 0.82 -1.87
C GLN A 198 -16.04 1.78 -2.88
N LEU A 199 -16.93 2.67 -2.43
CA LEU A 199 -17.52 3.71 -3.28
C LEU A 199 -16.48 4.74 -3.74
N ALA A 200 -15.47 5.06 -2.92
CA ALA A 200 -14.36 5.94 -3.30
C ALA A 200 -13.43 5.30 -4.34
N ALA A 201 -13.32 3.97 -4.37
CA ALA A 201 -12.54 3.25 -5.38
C ALA A 201 -13.19 3.31 -6.78
N LEU A 202 -14.52 3.38 -6.86
CA LEU A 202 -15.27 3.43 -8.13
C LEU A 202 -14.85 4.59 -9.05
N PRO A 203 -14.92 5.88 -8.66
CA PRO A 203 -14.57 6.98 -9.57
C PRO A 203 -13.11 6.88 -10.03
N LEU A 204 -12.20 6.37 -9.19
CA LEU A 204 -10.80 6.16 -9.54
C LEU A 204 -10.65 5.08 -10.63
N ALA A 205 -11.38 3.97 -10.54
CA ALA A 205 -11.35 2.86 -11.49
C ALA A 205 -11.82 3.24 -12.91
N TRP A 206 -12.58 4.33 -13.05
CA TRP A 206 -13.07 4.83 -14.34
C TRP A 206 -12.15 5.85 -15.00
N THR A 207 -11.09 6.30 -14.33
CA THR A 207 -10.17 7.30 -14.86
C THR A 207 -9.34 6.78 -16.04
N ARG A 208 -9.00 7.67 -16.98
CA ARG A 208 -8.17 7.35 -18.14
C ARG A 208 -6.78 6.85 -17.73
N GLU A 209 -6.22 7.41 -16.67
CA GLU A 209 -4.93 7.02 -16.08
C GLU A 209 -4.89 5.55 -15.67
N VAL A 210 -5.91 5.05 -14.95
CA VAL A 210 -6.01 3.64 -14.57
C VAL A 210 -6.12 2.73 -15.80
N ARG A 211 -6.85 3.18 -16.82
CA ARG A 211 -6.98 2.45 -18.08
C ARG A 211 -5.63 2.33 -18.81
N LEU A 212 -4.84 3.40 -18.82
CA LEU A 212 -3.52 3.48 -19.45
C LEU A 212 -2.44 2.72 -18.67
N ALA A 213 -2.52 2.67 -17.33
CA ALA A 213 -1.63 1.84 -16.53
C ALA A 213 -1.77 0.34 -16.86
N ILE A 214 -2.99 -0.05 -17.22
CA ILE A 214 -3.41 -1.43 -17.42
C ILE A 214 -3.21 -1.89 -18.85
N ARG A 215 -3.56 -1.04 -19.81
CA ARG A 215 -3.15 -1.18 -21.20
C ARG A 215 -2.16 -0.07 -21.46
N PRO A 216 -0.86 -0.25 -21.16
CA PRO A 216 0.12 0.68 -21.68
C PRO A 216 -0.15 0.75 -23.17
N LEU A 217 -0.36 1.97 -23.67
CA LEU A 217 -0.37 2.19 -25.10
C LEU A 217 0.96 1.62 -25.58
N ILE A 218 0.93 0.42 -26.15
CA ILE A 218 1.94 0.06 -27.13
C ILE A 218 1.69 1.12 -28.19
N GLU A 219 2.43 2.20 -28.12
CA GLU A 219 2.61 3.12 -29.23
C GLU A 219 3.14 2.27 -30.36
N ARG A 220 2.22 1.64 -31.10
CA ARG A 220 2.48 1.12 -32.43
C ARG A 220 2.84 2.34 -33.27
N GLY A 221 4.13 2.66 -33.31
CA GLY A 221 4.70 3.55 -34.31
C GLY A 221 5.06 4.97 -33.89
N THR A 222 5.12 5.33 -32.60
CA THR A 222 5.80 6.59 -32.24
C THR A 222 7.30 6.34 -32.34
N LYS A 223 7.89 6.72 -33.48
CA LYS A 223 9.34 6.88 -33.63
C LYS A 223 9.79 7.87 -32.56
N VAL A 224 10.17 7.38 -31.40
CA VAL A 224 10.93 8.17 -30.43
C VAL A 224 12.26 8.43 -31.12
N ILE A 225 12.46 9.67 -31.57
CA ILE A 225 13.74 10.12 -32.10
C ILE A 225 14.68 10.14 -30.89
N ILE A 226 15.42 9.06 -30.70
CA ILE A 226 16.52 9.00 -29.73
C ILE A 226 17.59 9.94 -30.30
N PRO A 227 17.98 11.01 -29.59
CA PRO A 227 19.11 11.83 -30.00
C PRO A 227 20.34 10.93 -30.16
N PRO A 228 21.16 11.09 -31.21
CA PRO A 228 22.27 10.18 -31.53
C PRO A 228 23.29 10.04 -30.39
N GLU A 229 23.31 10.99 -29.46
CA GLU A 229 24.15 11.01 -28.26
C GLU A 229 23.77 9.93 -27.22
N LEU A 230 22.52 9.46 -27.23
CA LEU A 230 21.96 8.50 -26.26
C LEU A 230 21.76 7.10 -26.87
N ALA A 231 22.14 6.91 -28.13
CA ALA A 231 22.11 5.60 -28.76
C ALA A 231 23.19 4.69 -28.15
N PRO A 232 22.89 3.42 -27.83
CA PRO A 232 23.89 2.41 -27.48
C PRO A 232 25.06 2.42 -28.48
N ALA A 233 26.29 2.23 -28.00
CA ALA A 233 27.51 2.31 -28.84
C ALA A 233 27.43 1.41 -30.09
N GLU A 234 26.79 0.26 -29.97
CA GLU A 234 26.54 -0.70 -31.06
C GLU A 234 25.73 -0.10 -32.22
N ILE A 235 24.76 0.79 -31.93
CA ILE A 235 23.95 1.48 -32.93
C ILE A 235 24.71 2.68 -33.51
N ARG A 236 25.56 3.32 -32.69
CA ARG A 236 26.40 4.45 -33.11
C ARG A 236 27.47 4.00 -34.10
N GLU A 237 28.13 2.88 -33.85
CA GLU A 237 29.11 2.27 -34.76
C GLU A 237 28.47 1.85 -36.09
N MET A 238 27.23 1.34 -36.08
CA MET A 238 26.50 1.01 -37.32
C MET A 238 26.10 2.23 -38.16
N LEU A 239 25.89 3.39 -37.53
CA LEU A 239 25.56 4.65 -38.21
C LEU A 239 26.80 5.40 -38.69
N GLU A 240 27.89 5.36 -37.92
CA GLU A 240 29.19 5.97 -38.27
C GLU A 240 29.97 5.11 -39.28
N GLY A 241 29.76 3.79 -39.32
CA GLY A 241 30.39 2.83 -40.23
C GLY A 241 29.73 2.67 -41.61
N LYS A 242 28.68 3.45 -41.92
CA LYS A 242 28.10 3.57 -43.26
C LYS A 242 28.35 4.97 -43.82
N GLY A 243 29.63 5.23 -44.14
CA GLY A 243 30.07 6.29 -45.04
C GLY A 243 30.64 5.66 -46.30
#